data_AF-A0AAV0PGP0-F1
#
_entry.id   AF-A0AAV0PGP0-F1
#
_cell.length_a   1.000
_cell.length_b   1.000
_cell.length_c   1.000
_cell.angle_alpha   90.00
_cell.angle_beta   90.00
_cell.angle_gamma   90.00
#
_symmetry.space_group_name_H-M   'P 1'
#
loop_
_entity.id
_entity.type
_entity.pdbx_description
1 polymer ?
#
loop_
_entity_poly.entity_id
_entity_poly.type
_entity_poly.pdbx_seq_one_letter_code
_entity_poly.pdbx_strand_id
1 'polypeptide(L)'
;MPLELDKSVWGALLTACLDQQNVEVGKLAAEKLIQLEPERAGHYVALYSIYAEAGRWDDAVNVRKEMEGRGSVKPSGQSWITIRN
;
A
#
# COMPACT_ATOMS: atom_id res chain seq x y z
N MET A 1 7.29 -29.96 1.89
CA MET A 1 6.50 -28.81 1.39
C MET A 1 7.28 -27.57 1.77
N PRO A 2 7.98 -26.89 0.85
CA PRO A 2 8.68 -25.67 1.21
C PRO A 2 7.60 -24.60 1.47
N LEU A 3 7.54 -24.13 2.71
CA LEU A 3 6.82 -22.92 3.09
C LEU A 3 7.56 -21.76 2.42
N GLU A 4 7.29 -21.52 1.13
CA GLU A 4 7.55 -20.19 0.62
C GLU A 4 6.68 -19.26 1.48
N LEU A 5 7.31 -18.35 2.19
CA LEU A 5 6.69 -17.28 2.99
C LEU A 5 5.99 -16.27 2.04
N ASP A 6 5.29 -16.78 1.02
CA ASP A 6 5.46 -16.26 -0.33
C ASP A 6 4.76 -14.92 -0.47
N LYS A 7 3.47 -14.85 -0.16
CA LYS A 7 2.67 -13.63 -0.33
C LYS A 7 1.60 -13.53 0.75
N SER A 8 0.98 -14.67 1.07
CA SER A 8 -0.07 -14.76 2.09
C SER A 8 0.42 -14.39 3.48
N VAL A 9 1.66 -14.74 3.84
CA VAL A 9 2.23 -14.42 5.16
C VAL A 9 2.51 -12.93 5.27
N TRP A 10 3.14 -12.34 4.25
CA TRP A 10 3.35 -10.89 4.21
C TRP A 10 2.04 -10.11 4.15
N GLY A 11 1.03 -10.60 3.43
CA GLY A 11 -0.30 -10.00 3.39
C GLY A 11 -1.02 -10.06 4.74
N ALA A 12 -0.94 -11.19 5.45
CA ALA A 12 -1.47 -11.33 6.80
C ALA A 12 -0.74 -10.40 7.79
N LEU A 13 0.59 -10.36 7.71
CA LEU A 13 1.41 -9.47 8.55
C LEU A 13 1.09 -8.00 8.29
N LEU A 14 0.97 -7.61 7.01
CA LEU A 14 0.61 -6.25 6.62
C LEU A 14 -0.76 -5.84 7.16
N THR A 15 -1.76 -6.72 7.03
CA THR A 15 -3.11 -6.49 7.59
C THR A 15 -3.05 -6.30 9.10
N ALA A 16 -2.31 -7.16 9.80
CA ALA A 16 -2.14 -7.04 11.26
C ALA A 16 -1.39 -5.77 11.68
N CYS A 17 -0.42 -5.31 10.88
CA CYS A 17 0.34 -4.09 11.17
C CYS A 17 -0.48 -2.82 10.97
N LEU A 18 -1.39 -2.81 9.99
CA LEU A 18 -2.35 -1.72 9.82
C LEU A 18 -3.25 -1.56 11.06
N ASP A 19 -3.69 -2.68 11.65
CA ASP A 19 -4.53 -2.66 12.86
C ASP A 19 -3.76 -2.25 14.13
N GLN A 20 -2.48 -2.60 14.23
CA GLN A 20 -1.65 -2.34 15.42
C GLN A 20 -0.77 -1.09 15.31
N GLN A 21 -0.90 -0.30 14.23
CA GLN A 21 -0.05 0.86 13.90
C GLN A 21 1.46 0.60 14.02
N ASN A 22 1.89 -0.64 13.75
CA ASN A 22 3.31 -0.97 13.75
C ASN A 22 3.92 -0.62 12.40
N VAL A 23 4.35 0.65 12.29
CA VAL A 23 4.85 1.26 11.06
C VAL A 23 6.07 0.52 10.50
N GLU A 24 7.01 0.09 11.34
CA GLU A 24 8.25 -0.55 10.88
C GLU A 24 7.99 -1.91 10.24
N VAL A 25 7.19 -2.75 10.91
CA VAL A 25 6.86 -4.09 10.41
C VAL A 25 5.92 -4.01 9.21
N GLY A 26 4.95 -3.09 9.25
CA GLY A 26 4.05 -2.84 8.12
C GLY A 26 4.80 -2.37 6.87
N LYS A 27 5.78 -1.47 7.04
CA LYS A 27 6.64 -1.00 5.95
C LYS A 27 7.40 -2.18 5.33
N LEU A 28 8.07 -3.00 6.14
CA LEU A 28 8.83 -4.15 5.65
C LEU A 28 7.93 -5.13 4.88
N ALA A 29 6.74 -5.41 5.40
CA ALA A 29 5.78 -6.29 4.77
C ALA A 29 5.29 -5.73 3.43
N ALA A 30 4.96 -4.45 3.36
CA ALA A 30 4.51 -3.79 2.14
C ALA A 30 5.63 -3.70 1.09
N GLU A 31 6.87 -3.37 1.48
CA GLU A 31 8.02 -3.38 0.56
C GLU A 31 8.28 -4.78 -0.02
N LYS A 32 8.16 -5.83 0.81
CA LYS A 32 8.28 -7.21 0.33
C LYS A 32 7.19 -7.58 -0.65
N LEU A 33 5.94 -7.22 -0.36
CA LEU A 33 4.82 -7.47 -1.26
C LEU A 33 4.94 -6.71 -2.58
N ILE A 34 5.45 -5.47 -2.56
CA ILE A 34 5.75 -4.70 -3.77
C ILE A 34 6.87 -5.35 -4.59
N GLN A 35 7.90 -5.91 -3.94
CA GLN A 35 8.96 -6.66 -4.64
C GLN A 35 8.42 -7.94 -5.30
N LEU A 36 7.44 -8.59 -4.67
CA LEU A 36 6.87 -9.86 -5.11
C LEU A 36 5.75 -9.72 -6.14
N GLU A 37 4.94 -8.67 -6.04
CA GLU A 37 3.78 -8.38 -6.90
C GLU A 37 3.70 -6.86 -7.21
N PRO A 38 4.68 -6.31 -7.95
CA PRO A 38 4.77 -4.88 -8.27
C PRO A 38 3.59 -4.36 -9.11
N GLU A 39 2.82 -5.23 -9.74
CA GLU A 39 1.61 -4.89 -10.49
C GLU A 39 0.38 -4.66 -9.61
N ARG A 40 0.42 -5.07 -8.33
CA ARG A 40 -0.73 -4.97 -7.44
C ARG A 40 -0.76 -3.63 -6.73
N ALA A 41 -1.60 -2.73 -7.22
CA ALA A 41 -1.84 -1.40 -6.65
C ALA A 41 -2.14 -1.42 -5.14
N GLY A 42 -2.81 -2.46 -4.63
CA GLY A 42 -3.16 -2.59 -3.21
C GLY A 42 -1.96 -2.56 -2.25
N HIS A 43 -0.81 -3.09 -2.67
CA HIS A 43 0.40 -3.11 -1.84
C HIS A 43 1.00 -1.70 -1.68
N TYR A 44 0.93 -0.90 -2.73
CA TYR A 44 1.35 0.50 -2.68
C TYR A 44 0.38 1.38 -1.90
N VAL A 45 -0.94 1.13 -2.00
CA VAL A 45 -1.95 1.82 -1.16
C VAL A 45 -1.67 1.57 0.32
N ALA A 46 -1.37 0.32 0.69
CA ALA A 46 -1.03 0.00 2.08
C ALA A 46 0.26 0.70 2.54
N LEU A 47 1.31 0.71 1.71
CA LEU A 47 2.55 1.43 2.02
C LEU A 47 2.32 2.94 2.16
N TYR A 48 1.49 3.53 1.29
CA TYR A 48 1.07 4.93 1.37
C TYR A 48 0.38 5.21 2.72
N SER A 49 -0.60 4.40 3.10
CA SER A 49 -1.33 4.56 4.36
C SER A 49 -0.40 4.48 5.57
N ILE A 50 0.53 3.52 5.58
CA ILE A 50 1.52 3.38 6.66
C ILE A 50 2.38 4.63 6.80
N TYR A 51 2.87 5.20 5.70
CA TYR A 51 3.65 6.43 5.75
C TYR A 51 2.81 7.65 6.16
N ALA A 52 1.57 7.75 5.68
CA ALA A 52 0.67 8.84 6.05
C ALA A 52 0.33 8.81 7.55
N GLU A 53 0.01 7.64 8.10
CA GLU A 53 -0.26 7.45 9.54
C GLU A 53 0.97 7.74 10.40
N ALA A 54 2.17 7.42 9.90
CA ALA A 54 3.43 7.75 10.57
C ALA A 54 3.84 9.22 10.46
N GLY A 55 3.05 10.07 9.79
CA GLY A 55 3.38 11.48 9.52
C GLY A 55 4.51 11.68 8.51
N ARG A 56 4.93 10.62 7.81
CA ARG A 56 5.99 10.61 6.80
C ARG A 56 5.43 10.95 5.42
N TRP A 57 4.89 12.16 5.30
CA TRP A 57 4.18 12.61 4.09
C TRP A 57 5.05 12.60 2.83
N ASP A 58 6.33 12.95 2.92
CA ASP A 58 7.24 12.92 1.77
C ASP A 58 7.40 11.51 1.18
N ASP A 59 7.49 10.49 2.04
CA ASP A 59 7.56 9.10 1.61
C ASP A 59 6.23 8.62 1.01
N ALA A 60 5.10 9.01 1.63
CA ALA A 60 3.77 8.72 1.09
C ALA A 60 3.59 9.30 -0.33
N VAL A 61 4.02 10.55 -0.54
CA VAL A 61 3.98 11.20 -1.85
C VAL A 61 4.86 10.46 -2.86
N ASN A 62 6.04 9.98 -2.46
CA ASN A 62 6.89 9.19 -3.36
C ASN A 62 6.24 7.85 -3.76
N VAL A 63 5.60 7.15 -2.82
CA VAL A 63 4.85 5.93 -3.12
C VAL A 63 3.70 6.21 -4.09
N ARG A 64 2.99 7.32 -3.91
CA ARG A 64 1.93 7.74 -4.84
C ARG A 64 2.48 8.03 -6.24
N LYS A 65 3.64 8.69 -6.36
CA LYS A 65 4.28 8.94 -7.66
C LYS A 65 4.69 7.63 -8.35
N GLU A 66 5.22 6.66 -7.59
CA GLU A 66 5.52 5.32 -8.11
C GLU A 66 4.25 4.61 -8.63
N MET A 67 3.13 4.74 -7.92
CA MET A 67 1.83 4.19 -8.35
C MET A 67 1.32 4.85 -9.65
N GLU A 68 1.43 6.19 -9.73
CA GLU A 68 1.02 6.98 -10.90
C GLU A 68 1.88 6.65 -12.12
N GLY A 69 3.19 6.54 -11.95
CA GLY A 69 4.12 6.19 -13.04
C GLY A 69 3.92 4.79 -13.62
N ARG A 70 3.35 3.86 -12.85
CA ARG A 70 3.07 2.48 -13.28
C ARG A 70 1.71 2.31 -13.97
N GLY A 71 0.94 3.40 -14.13
CA GLY A 71 -0.42 3.33 -14.67
C GLY A 71 -1.40 2.61 -13.75
N SER A 72 -1.01 2.33 -12.50
CA SER A 72 -1.80 1.58 -11.51
C SER A 72 -2.85 2.44 -10.80
N VAL A 73 -3.09 3.66 -11.29
CA VAL A 73 -4.16 4.53 -10.82
C VAL A 73 -5.45 4.05 -11.47
N LYS A 74 -6.06 3.03 -10.87
CA LYS A 74 -7.53 3.03 -10.84
C LYS A 74 -7.88 4.14 -9.85
N PRO A 75 -8.55 5.23 -10.25
CA PRO A 75 -8.99 6.24 -9.29
C PRO A 75 -9.88 5.53 -8.28
N SER A 76 -9.35 5.27 -7.09
CA SER A 76 -10.09 4.66 -6.00
C SER A 76 -11.11 5.70 -5.52
N GLY A 77 -12.34 5.59 -6.01
CA GLY A 77 -13.53 6.19 -5.42
C GLY A 77 -13.59 7.72 -5.43
N GLN A 78 -13.56 8.37 -6.59
CA GLN A 78 -14.22 9.68 -6.73
C GLN A 78 -15.69 9.45 -7.04
N SER A 79 -16.54 9.37 -6.01
CA SER A 79 -17.94 9.75 -6.19
C SER A 79 -17.97 11.26 -6.35
N TRP A 80 -17.66 11.74 -7.55
CA TRP A 80 -17.83 13.16 -7.89
C TRP A 80 -19.34 13.38 -8.03
N ILE A 81 -20.00 13.72 -6.93
CA ILE A 81 -21.38 14.22 -7.00
C ILE A 81 -21.27 15.59 -7.65
N THR A 82 -21.40 15.63 -8.97
CA THR A 82 -21.55 16.88 -9.71
C THR A 82 -22.94 17.38 -9.38
N ILE A 83 -23.04 18.28 -8.40
CA ILE A 83 -24.25 19.08 -8.22
C ILE A 83 -24.31 20.03 -9.42
N ARG A 84 -25.05 19.63 -10.46
CA ARG A 84 -25.48 20.55 -11.51
C ARG A 84 -26.61 21.40 -10.93
N ASN A 85 -26.36 22.70 -10.83
CA ASN A 85 -27.39 23.72 -10.66
C ASN A 85 -28.07 24.00 -12.01
#